data_AF-A0A8J7ATP4-F1
#
_entry.id   AF-A0A8J7ATP4-F1
#
_cell.length_a   1.000
_cell.length_b   1.000
_cell.length_c   1.000
_cell.angle_alpha   90.00
_cell.angle_beta   90.00
_cell.angle_gamma   90.00
#
_symmetry.space_group_name_H-M   'P 1'
#
loop_
_entity.id
_entity.type
_entity.pdbx_description
1 polymer ?
#
loop_
_entity_poly.entity_id
_entity_poly.type
_entity_poly.pdbx_seq_one_letter_code
_entity_poly.pdbx_strand_id
1 'polypeptide(L)'
;MSKLATFRVEDEQWEMFQQEAKKRGVSASSLLQDFVAWVNQGNDLPLRAIASPLLEKDIDQRIETKLAPVLEEIAKLQASLGELAA
;
A
#
# COMPACT_ATOMS: atom_id res chain seq x y z
N MET A 1 0.13 3.18 20.52
CA MET A 1 1.60 3.31 20.39
C MET A 1 1.91 4.10 19.14
N SER A 2 2.90 5.01 19.17
CA SER A 2 3.36 5.77 18.00
C SER A 2 4.56 5.06 17.34
N LYS A 3 4.58 4.97 16.01
CA LYS A 3 5.69 4.45 15.22
C LYS A 3 6.37 5.59 14.48
N LEU A 4 7.70 5.68 14.54
CA LEU A 4 8.45 6.61 13.70
C LEU A 4 8.48 6.08 12.27
N ALA A 5 8.00 6.88 11.33
CA ALA A 5 8.11 6.61 9.90
C ALA A 5 9.20 7.51 9.31
N THR A 6 10.05 6.94 8.45
CA THR A 6 11.04 7.67 7.67
C THR A 6 10.71 7.52 6.20
N PHE A 7 10.90 8.59 5.43
CA PHE A 7 10.73 8.59 3.98
C PHE A 7 11.83 9.42 3.34
N ARG A 8 12.11 9.16 2.07
CA ARG A 8 13.03 9.97 1.26
C ARG A 8 12.21 10.98 0.46
N VAL A 9 12.72 12.19 0.35
CA VAL A 9 12.16 13.31 -0.41
C VAL A 9 13.33 14.13 -0.94
N GLU A 10 13.16 14.77 -2.08
CA GLU A 10 14.16 15.68 -2.64
C GLU A 10 14.35 16.89 -1.71
N ASP A 11 15.59 17.28 -1.47
CA ASP A 11 15.95 18.33 -0.50
C ASP A 11 15.22 19.65 -0.80
N GLU A 12 15.18 20.07 -2.07
CA GLU A 12 14.49 21.30 -2.49
C GLU A 12 12.98 21.25 -2.19
N GLN A 13 12.33 20.12 -2.46
CA GLN A 13 10.89 19.95 -2.19
C GLN A 13 10.62 19.97 -0.69
N TRP A 14 11.51 19.38 0.10
CA TRP A 14 11.40 19.38 1.55
C TRP A 14 11.53 20.78 2.13
N GLU A 15 12.52 21.56 1.68
CA GLU A 15 12.70 22.95 2.09
C GLU A 15 11.48 23.81 1.76
N MET A 16 10.92 23.67 0.55
CA MET A 16 9.70 24.37 0.16
C MET A 16 8.53 24.02 1.08
N PHE A 17 8.35 22.74 1.41
CA PHE A 17 7.30 22.29 2.32
C PHE A 17 7.48 22.86 3.73
N GLN A 18 8.71 22.89 4.25
CA GLN A 18 9.03 23.50 5.55
C GLN A 18 8.72 25.00 5.58
N GLN A 19 9.05 25.73 4.50
CA GLN A 19 8.72 27.15 4.39
C GLN A 19 7.22 27.38 4.38
N GLU A 20 6.46 26.53 3.69
CA GLU A 20 5.00 26.63 3.63
C GLU A 20 4.35 26.34 4.98
N ALA A 21 4.82 25.32 5.71
CA ALA A 21 4.39 25.05 7.07
C ALA A 21 4.67 26.25 8.00
N LYS A 22 5.86 26.86 7.87
CA LYS A 22 6.26 28.04 8.65
C LYS A 22 5.36 29.24 8.36
N LYS A 23 5.00 29.51 7.10
CA LYS A 23 4.06 30.58 6.73
C LYS A 23 2.69 30.40 7.38
N ARG A 24 2.29 29.15 7.63
CA ARG A 24 1.03 28.78 8.28
C ARG A 24 1.13 28.72 9.81
N GLY A 25 2.30 29.03 10.38
CA GLY A 25 2.52 29.02 11.83
C GLY A 25 2.59 27.62 12.44
N VAL A 26 2.82 26.57 11.64
CA VAL A 26 2.87 25.18 12.11
C VAL A 26 4.20 24.52 11.77
N SER A 27 4.53 23.41 12.44
CA SER A 27 5.70 22.61 12.09
C SER A 27 5.40 21.73 10.87
N ALA A 28 6.43 21.42 10.07
CA ALA A 28 6.29 20.52 8.92
C ALA A 28 5.77 19.13 9.36
N SER A 29 6.21 18.64 10.52
CA SER A 29 5.73 17.37 11.06
C SER A 29 4.26 17.41 11.46
N SER A 30 3.77 18.51 12.05
CA SER A 30 2.34 18.68 12.36
C SER A 30 1.51 18.71 11.07
N LEU A 31 1.94 19.50 10.08
CA LEU A 31 1.26 19.60 8.80
C LEU A 31 1.22 18.25 8.07
N LEU A 32 2.29 17.46 8.15
CA LEU A 32 2.33 16.11 7.59
C LEU A 32 1.38 15.15 8.32
N GLN A 33 1.28 15.23 9.64
CA GLN A 33 0.34 14.42 10.42
C GLN A 33 -1.11 14.77 10.08
N ASP A 34 -1.42 16.07 9.95
CA ASP A 34 -2.74 16.55 9.53
C ASP A 34 -3.08 16.04 8.13
N PHE A 35 -2.11 16.07 7.21
CA PHE A 35 -2.28 15.53 5.87
C PHE A 35 -2.55 14.02 5.88
N VAL A 36 -1.83 13.23 6.69
CA VAL A 36 -2.09 11.79 6.83
C VAL A 36 -3.49 11.54 7.39
N ALA A 37 -3.93 12.32 8.39
CA ALA A 37 -5.27 12.23 8.94
C ALA A 37 -6.34 12.59 7.89
N TRP A 38 -6.11 13.62 7.08
CA TRP A 38 -7.01 14.05 6.01
C TRP A 38 -7.21 12.97 4.95
N VAL A 39 -6.14 12.30 4.50
CA VAL A 39 -6.25 11.16 3.58
C VAL A 39 -7.02 9.99 4.22
N ASN A 40 -6.74 9.68 5.49
CA ASN A 40 -7.44 8.61 6.21
C ASN A 40 -8.95 8.86 6.43
N GLN A 41 -9.41 10.11 6.27
CA GLN A 41 -10.83 10.46 6.27
C GLN A 41 -11.52 10.17 4.92
N GLY A 42 -10.80 9.63 3.93
CA GLY A 42 -11.32 9.29 2.61
C GLY A 42 -11.18 10.40 1.59
N ASN A 43 -10.35 11.40 1.84
CA ASN A 43 -10.03 12.40 0.83
C ASN A 43 -8.94 11.86 -0.10
N ASP A 44 -9.23 11.87 -1.40
CA ASP A 44 -8.32 11.36 -2.41
C ASP A 44 -7.39 12.45 -2.96
N LEU A 45 -6.14 12.05 -3.19
CA LEU A 45 -5.26 12.77 -4.08
C LEU A 45 -5.45 12.23 -5.49
N PRO A 46 -5.27 13.05 -6.52
CA PRO A 46 -5.08 12.55 -7.88
C PRO A 46 -3.74 11.79 -7.91
N LEU A 47 -3.76 10.53 -7.50
CA LEU A 47 -2.61 9.66 -7.52
C LEU A 47 -2.24 9.43 -8.98
N ARG A 48 -1.12 10.01 -9.42
CA ARG A 48 -0.40 9.41 -10.56
C ARG A 48 0.06 8.05 -10.05
N ALA A 49 -0.42 6.98 -10.66
CA ALA A 49 0.01 5.63 -10.33
C ALA A 49 1.53 5.54 -10.53
N ILE A 50 2.29 5.81 -9.48
CA ILE A 50 3.67 5.38 -9.40
C ILE A 50 3.53 3.94 -8.94
N ALA A 51 3.57 3.00 -9.89
CA ALA A 51 3.67 1.59 -9.58
C ALA A 51 4.88 1.44 -8.65
N SER A 52 4.63 1.25 -7.35
CA SER A 52 5.70 0.94 -6.42
C SER A 52 6.04 -0.53 -6.69
N PRO A 53 7.29 -0.86 -7.05
CA PRO A 53 7.70 -2.26 -7.23
C PRO A 53 7.47 -3.11 -5.97
N LEU A 54 7.42 -2.46 -4.80
CA LEU A 54 7.10 -3.09 -3.52
C LEU A 54 5.61 -3.43 -3.38
N LEU A 55 4.72 -2.64 -4.00
CA LEU A 55 3.28 -2.94 -4.03
C LEU A 55 2.98 -4.08 -5.01
N GLU A 56 3.66 -4.14 -6.15
CA GLU A 56 3.52 -5.25 -7.12
C GLU A 56 3.90 -6.59 -6.46
N LYS A 57 5.03 -6.63 -5.75
CA LYS A 57 5.48 -7.84 -5.03
C LYS A 57 4.51 -8.29 -3.93
N ASP A 58 3.87 -7.35 -3.21
CA ASP A 58 2.85 -7.68 -2.20
C ASP A 58 1.59 -8.27 -2.85
N ILE A 59 1.19 -7.76 -4.01
CA ILE A 59 0.02 -8.24 -4.74
C ILE A 59 0.26 -9.67 -5.25
N ASP A 60 1.41 -9.96 -5.86
CA ASP A 60 1.73 -11.29 -6.37
C ASP A 60 1.73 -12.33 -5.24
N GLN A 61 2.36 -12.01 -4.11
CA GLN A 61 2.38 -12.90 -2.95
C GLN A 61 0.98 -13.15 -2.38
N ARG A 62 0.11 -12.14 -2.37
CA ARG A 62 -1.29 -12.28 -1.93
C ARG A 62 -2.12 -13.11 -2.90
N ILE A 63 -1.88 -12.97 -4.20
CA ILE A 63 -2.53 -13.77 -5.24
C ILE A 63 -2.11 -15.24 -5.11
N GLU A 64 -0.81 -15.52 -5.00
CA GLU A 64 -0.29 -16.88 -4.81
C GLU A 64 -0.87 -17.54 -3.54
N THR A 65 -0.89 -16.81 -2.42
CA THR A 65 -1.43 -17.31 -1.15
C THR A 65 -2.91 -17.70 -1.27
N LYS A 66 -3.69 -16.96 -2.07
CA LYS A 66 -5.12 -17.25 -2.29
C LYS A 66 -5.36 -18.32 -3.35
N LEU A 67 -4.49 -18.44 -4.35
CA LEU A 67 -4.60 -19.45 -5.41
C LEU A 67 -4.19 -20.84 -4.94
N ALA A 68 -3.21 -20.96 -4.04
CA ALA A 68 -2.73 -22.24 -3.54
C ALA A 68 -3.83 -23.20 -3.04
N PRO A 69 -4.76 -22.80 -2.13
CA PRO A 69 -5.81 -23.71 -1.68
C PRO A 69 -6.83 -24.04 -2.79
N VAL A 70 -7.10 -23.10 -3.71
CA VAL A 70 -8.04 -23.31 -4.82
C VAL A 70 -7.49 -24.35 -5.80
N LEU A 71 -6.20 -24.28 -6.12
CA LEU A 71 -5.53 -25.27 -6.97
C LEU A 71 -5.51 -26.66 -6.32
N GLU A 72 -5.31 -26.72 -5.00
CA GLU A 72 -5.35 -27.99 -4.25
C GLU A 72 -6.75 -28.61 -4.28
N GLU A 73 -7.80 -27.82 -4.11
CA GLU A 73 -9.19 -28.29 -4.22
C GLU A 73 -9.52 -28.78 -5.64
N ILE A 74 -9.08 -28.06 -6.68
CA ILE A 74 -9.26 -28.50 -8.07
C ILE A 74 -8.58 -29.84 -8.31
N ALA A 75 -7.34 -30.02 -7.84
CA ALA A 75 -6.61 -31.27 -7.97
C ALA A 75 -7.32 -32.44 -7.26
N LYS A 76 -7.85 -32.21 -6.06
CA LYS A 76 -8.65 -33.21 -5.32
C LYS A 76 -9.93 -33.59 -6.08
N LEU A 77 -10.68 -32.60 -6.57
CA LEU A 77 -11.90 -32.84 -7.33
C LEU A 77 -11.62 -33.60 -8.63
N GLN A 78 -10.54 -33.29 -9.34
CA GLN A 78 -10.13 -34.00 -10.55
C GLN A 78 -9.75 -35.46 -10.26
N ALA A 79 -9.05 -35.73 -9.17
CA ALA A 79 -8.72 -37.10 -8.75
C ALA A 79 -9.99 -37.90 -8.42
N SER A 80 -10.92 -37.34 -7.64
CA SER A 80 -12.19 -38.01 -7.32
C SER A 80 -13.06 -38.27 -8.54
N LEU A 81 -13.07 -37.35 -9.53
CA LEU A 81 -13.78 -37.57 -10.79
C LEU A 81 -13.12 -38.67 -11.64
N GLY A 82 -11.78 -38.77 -11.63
CA GLY A 82 -11.04 -39.82 -12.31
C GLY A 82 -11.29 -41.21 -11.71
N GLU A 83 -11.37 -41.31 -10.38
CA GLU A 83 -11.69 -42.55 -9.67
C GLU A 83 -13.14 -43.01 -9.88
N LEU A 84 -14.09 -42.08 -10.07
CA LEU A 84 -15.49 -42.40 -10.38
C LEU A 84 -15.72 -42.80 -11.84
N ALA A 85 -14.80 -42.46 -12.74
CA ALA A 85 -14.87 -42.75 -14.17
C ALA A 85 -14.10 -44.03 -14.57
N ALA A 86 -13.36 -44.64 -13.65
CA ALA A 86 -12.60 -45.88 -13.83
C ALA A 86 -13.36 -47.10 -13.27
#